data_AF-A0A7W5L0Z1-F1
#
_entry.id   AF-A0A7W5L0Z1-F1
#
_cell.length_a   1.000
_cell.length_b   1.000
_cell.length_c   1.000
_cell.angle_alpha   90.00
_cell.angle_beta   90.00
_cell.angle_gamma   90.00
#
_symmetry.space_group_name_H-M   'P 1'
#
loop_
_entity.id
_entity.type
_entity.pdbx_description
1 polymer ?
#
loop_
_entity_poly.entity_id
_entity_poly.type
_entity_poly.pdbx_seq_one_letter_code
_entity_poly.pdbx_strand_id
1 'polypeptide(L)' 'MDDKREKLIVEVSVDGGNGRHAVGIMNMRQALDLPEMPSLAYTHPDPAKAAAGVVMNRQELAGFMACS' A
#
# COMPACT_ATOMS: atom_id res chain seq x y z
N MET A 1 7.78 -6.07 18.83
CA MET A 1 8.01 -4.65 18.48
C MET A 1 7.46 -4.45 17.08
N ASP A 2 6.13 -4.39 16.95
CA ASP A 2 5.44 -4.64 15.67
C ASP A 2 4.62 -3.41 15.22
N ASP A 3 4.33 -2.49 16.14
CA ASP A 3 3.48 -1.31 15.94
C ASP A 3 4.07 -0.21 15.04
N LYS A 4 5.35 -0.32 14.65
CA LYS A 4 6.00 0.71 13.84
C LYS A 4 5.65 0.55 12.36
N ARG A 5 5.41 -0.68 11.91
CA ARG A 5 5.11 -0.97 10.50
C ARG A 5 3.66 -0.65 10.17
N GLU A 6 2.71 -1.02 11.03
CA GLU A 6 1.28 -0.69 10.83
C GLU A 6 1.01 0.81 10.66
N LYS A 7 1.87 1.68 11.24
CA LYS A 7 1.80 3.15 11.15
C LYS A 7 2.51 3.73 9.92
N LEU A 8 3.20 2.91 9.12
CA LEU A 8 3.83 3.38 7.90
C LEU A 8 2.75 3.81 6.90
N ILE A 9 2.96 4.99 6.34
CA ILE A 9 2.05 5.62 5.41
C ILE A 9 2.29 5.05 4.03
N VAL A 10 1.21 4.65 3.38
CA VAL A 10 1.18 4.19 2.00
C VAL A 10 0.10 4.97 1.24
N GLU A 11 0.37 5.22 -0.04
CA GLU A 11 -0.65 5.72 -0.95
C GLU A 11 -1.33 4.52 -1.60
N VAL A 12 -2.66 4.52 -1.53
CA VAL A 12 -3.49 3.54 -2.22
C VAL A 12 -4.03 4.19 -3.47
N SER A 13 -3.99 3.44 -4.55
CA SER A 13 -4.45 3.85 -5.86
C SER A 13 -5.17 2.69 -6.52
N VAL A 14 -6.16 2.98 -7.35
CA VAL A 14 -6.89 2.00 -8.13
C VAL A 14 -6.55 2.19 -9.60
N ASP A 15 -6.14 1.11 -10.26
CA ASP A 15 -5.97 1.09 -11.71
C ASP A 15 -7.34 0.84 -12.35
N GLY A 16 -7.89 1.86 -13.01
CA GLY A 16 -9.14 1.77 -13.74
C GLY A 16 -8.88 1.88 -15.24
N GLY A 17 -9.88 1.54 -16.06
CA GLY A 17 -9.79 1.67 -17.53
C GLY A 17 -9.50 3.09 -18.04
N ASN A 18 -9.54 4.10 -17.17
CA ASN A 18 -9.22 5.50 -17.45
C ASN A 18 -7.91 5.99 -16.80
N GLY A 19 -7.09 5.07 -16.26
CA GLY A 19 -5.82 5.37 -15.63
C GLY A 19 -5.81 5.10 -14.12
N ARG A 20 -4.70 5.49 -13.49
CA ARG A 20 -4.46 5.28 -12.07
C ARG A 20 -5.06 6.40 -11.24
N HIS A 21 -6.02 6.07 -10.40
CA HIS A 21 -6.69 7.02 -9.50
C HIS A 21 -6.20 6.84 -8.07
N ALA A 22 -5.68 7.89 -7.46
CA ALA A 22 -5.36 7.85 -6.03
C ALA A 22 -6.66 7.71 -5.21
N VAL A 23 -6.77 6.62 -4.46
CA VAL A 23 -7.86 6.37 -3.51
C VAL A 23 -7.63 7.20 -2.25
N GLY A 24 -6.37 7.28 -1.80
CA GLY A 24 -5.98 8.10 -0.67
C GLY A 24 -4.69 7.64 -0.01
N ILE A 25 -4.16 8.47 0.88
CA ILE A 25 -2.99 8.19 1.69
C ILE A 25 -3.48 7.69 3.05
N MET A 26 -3.01 6.52 3.47
CA MET A 26 -3.42 5.88 4.72
C MET A 26 -2.31 4.99 5.27
N ASN A 27 -2.46 4.51 6.49
CA ASN A 27 -1.46 3.60 7.04
C ASN A 27 -1.62 2.17 6.46
N MET A 28 -0.61 1.31 6.62
CA MET A 28 -0.66 -0.05 6.08
C MET A 28 -1.85 -0.86 6.60
N ARG A 29 -2.23 -0.69 7.88
CA ARG A 29 -3.39 -1.36 8.46
C ARG A 29 -4.68 -0.97 7.74
N GLN A 30 -4.91 0.33 7.55
CA GLN A 30 -6.07 0.88 6.85
C GLN A 30 -6.08 0.45 5.38
N ALA A 31 -4.92 0.45 4.73
CA ALA A 31 -4.77 -0.01 3.35
C ALA A 31 -5.13 -1.49 3.21
N LEU A 32 -4.74 -2.33 4.18
CA LEU A 32 -5.12 -3.74 4.22
C LEU A 32 -6.57 -3.98 4.67
N ASP A 33 -7.21 -3.01 5.34
CA ASP A 33 -8.62 -3.09 5.72
C ASP A 33 -9.57 -2.75 4.56
N LEU A 34 -9.04 -2.14 3.49
CA LEU A 34 -9.81 -1.87 2.27
C LEU A 34 -10.38 -3.16 1.66
N PRO A 35 -11.55 -3.08 0.99
CA PRO A 35 -12.13 -4.22 0.31
C PRO A 35 -11.16 -4.80 -0.71
N GLU A 36 -11.13 -6.14 -0.81
CA GLU A 36 -10.25 -6.84 -1.74
C GLU A 36 -10.64 -6.50 -3.17
N MET A 37 -9.87 -5.63 -3.81
CA MET A 37 -10.05 -5.27 -5.20
C MET A 37 -8.74 -5.55 -5.94
N PRO A 38 -8.76 -6.35 -7.03
CA PRO A 38 -7.56 -6.73 -7.76
C PRO A 38 -6.89 -5.53 -8.46
N SER A 39 -7.60 -4.41 -8.60
CA SER A 39 -7.10 -3.16 -9.16
C SER A 39 -6.39 -2.25 -8.16
N LEU A 40 -6.34 -2.60 -6.87
CA LEU A 40 -5.64 -1.78 -5.87
C LEU A 40 -4.12 -1.97 -5.94
N ALA A 41 -3.44 -0.85 -6.13
CA ALA A 41 -1.99 -0.72 -6.05
C ALA A 41 -1.61 0.18 -4.87
N TYR A 42 -0.58 -0.23 -4.15
CA TYR A 42 -0.09 0.41 -2.94
C TYR A 42 1.34 0.89 -3.19
N THR A 43 1.71 2.10 -2.77
CA THR A 43 3.13 2.50 -2.81
C THR A 43 3.91 1.79 -1.72
N HIS A 44 5.22 1.61 -1.94
CA HIS A 44 6.07 0.98 -0.95
C HIS A 44 6.08 1.81 0.34
N PRO A 45 5.94 1.21 1.54
CA PRO A 45 6.02 1.92 2.83
C PRO A 45 7.42 2.49 3.15
N ASP A 46 8.38 2.30 2.24
CA ASP A 46 9.72 2.86 2.33
C ASP A 46 9.75 4.11 1.44
N PRO A 47 10.01 5.31 1.99
CA PRO A 47 9.94 6.55 1.24
C PRO A 47 10.93 6.60 0.07
N ALA A 48 12.09 5.94 0.16
CA ALA A 48 13.04 5.89 -0.95
C ALA A 48 12.49 5.07 -2.12
N LYS A 49 11.81 3.95 -1.83
CA LYS A 49 11.18 3.11 -2.84
C LYS A 49 9.88 3.71 -3.38
N ALA A 50 9.10 4.38 -2.53
CA ALA A 50 7.94 5.16 -2.96
C ALA A 50 8.35 6.27 -3.94
N ALA A 51 9.43 7.02 -3.63
CA ALA A 51 9.96 8.05 -4.51
C ALA A 51 10.50 7.48 -5.84
N ALA A 52 11.00 6.24 -5.83
CA ALA A 52 11.38 5.51 -7.04
C ALA A 52 10.18 4.98 -7.84
N GLY A 53 8.93 5.22 -7.39
CA GLY A 53 7.72 4.77 -8.06
C GLY A 53 7.42 3.27 -7.86
N VAL A 54 8.05 2.63 -6.87
CA VAL A 54 7.80 1.22 -6.57
C VAL A 54 6.41 1.06 -5.98
N VAL A 55 5.62 0.24 -6.67
CA VAL A 55 4.29 -0.18 -6.23
C VAL A 55 4.31 -1.64 -5.82
N MET A 56 3.39 -1.98 -4.95
CA MET A 56 3.17 -3.31 -4.42
C MET A 56 1.68 -3.61 -4.42
N ASN A 57 1.35 -4.89 -4.50
CA ASN A 57 -0.01 -5.39 -4.36
C ASN A 57 -0.34 -5.66 -2.89
N ARG A 58 -1.61 -6.01 -2.61
CA ARG A 58 -2.09 -6.28 -1.25
C ARG A 58 -1.32 -7.41 -0.56
N GLN A 59 -0.96 -8.47 -1.28
CA GLN A 59 -0.22 -9.61 -0.71
C GLN A 59 1.20 -9.22 -0.33
N GLU A 60 1.88 -8.44 -1.16
CA GLU A 60 3.21 -7.91 -0.86
C GLU A 60 3.19 -6.96 0.35
N LEU A 61 2.18 -6.10 0.44
CA LEU A 61 1.99 -5.20 1.59
C LEU A 61 1.70 -5.99 2.88
N ALA A 62 0.83 -7.01 2.80
CA ALA A 62 0.53 -7.89 3.92
C ALA A 62 1.76 -8.70 4.36
N GLY A 63 2.54 -9.22 3.41
CA GLY A 63 3.80 -9.90 3.67
C GLY A 63 4.84 -8.98 4.31
N PHE A 64 4.94 -7.73 3.85
CA PHE A 64 5.82 -6.73 4.45
C PHE A 64 5.42 -6.41 5.90
N MET A 65 4.11 -6.38 6.17
CA MET A 65 3.57 -6.20 7.52
C MET A 65 3.83 -7.43 8.41
N ALA A 66 3.80 -8.65 7.85
CA ALA A 66 3.95 -9.90 8.59
C ALA A 66 5.41 -10.39 8.79
N CYS A 67 6.36 -9.99 7.94
CA CYS A 67 7.76 -10.41 8.05
C CYS A 67 8.51 -9.67 9.17
N SER A 68 8.29 -10.06 10.43
CA SER A 68 9.04 -9.61 11.61
C SER A 68 10.49 -10.08 11.58
#